data_AF-A0A2V3JMP4-F1
#
_entry.id   AF-A0A2V3JMP4-F1
#
_cell.length_a   1.000
_cell.length_b   1.000
_cell.length_c   1.000
_cell.angle_alpha   90.00
_cell.angle_beta   90.00
_cell.angle_gamma   90.00
#
_symmetry.space_group_name_H-M   'P 1'
#
loop_
_entity.id
_entity.type
_entity.pdbx_description
1 polymer ?
#
loop_
_entity_poly.entity_id
_entity_poly.type
_entity_poly.pdbx_seq_one_letter_code
_entity_poly.pdbx_strand_id
1 'polypeptide(L)'
;MKAERSVEHWSISRKLLALLFVGLFFLSVVPIVSADLGWSYRKAITIDHTKVNSTLIDFPVLVSITDTGLKNHAQNDGDDILFVNADNTIKLDHEIEYFDGSTGELQAWVMIPSLSSSDDTIIHMYYGNPISGNQQNATGVWDYNYTMIQHLEERPDNDEEGHYDSTSNGNSATPKNFGDFTGSATYGTGKIGGADEFDGTNDYIDFDATVRDELSPTDAVSVEVWIKTNSVSEQKHIVDRIETGDGYGLFLDSSGHVRASINGGFGTATSSKEVDDNHWHHVVFTYDKDAGGTDEIKVYVDGVHDGTGDFSIAMDYYPEPRSAIGIRTDIMRSAFRGTIDEVRISDTARSGDWINTSFNNQNDPSRFYSVGHEVEEDFIPATDTDGDGVPDVWDMDNSTSTGYWTDPQGIGRMWGDMNGDGKLTSVDALMILQAAVGKISL
;
A
#
# COMPACT_ATOMS: atom_id res chain seq x y z
N MET A 1 32.01 -95.90 -13.50
CA MET A 1 31.91 -95.23 -12.18
C MET A 1 31.89 -93.73 -12.51
N LYS A 2 30.74 -93.05 -12.74
CA LYS A 2 29.77 -92.52 -11.74
C LYS A 2 30.48 -91.95 -10.51
N ALA A 3 30.27 -90.75 -10.01
CA ALA A 3 29.38 -89.60 -10.26
C ALA A 3 30.11 -88.35 -9.65
N GLU A 4 29.71 -87.07 -9.71
CA GLU A 4 28.49 -86.39 -9.24
C GLU A 4 28.68 -84.87 -9.57
N ARG A 5 27.74 -84.19 -10.26
CA ARG A 5 26.73 -83.20 -9.75
C ARG A 5 27.32 -81.97 -9.01
N SER A 6 26.87 -80.72 -9.17
CA SER A 6 25.76 -80.10 -9.91
C SER A 6 25.79 -78.57 -9.72
N VAL A 7 25.48 -77.83 -10.79
CA VAL A 7 24.58 -76.66 -10.90
C VAL A 7 24.86 -75.38 -10.06
N GLU A 8 25.21 -74.32 -10.79
CA GLU A 8 25.10 -72.92 -10.37
C GLU A 8 23.64 -72.50 -10.16
N HIS A 9 23.36 -71.84 -9.04
CA HIS A 9 22.07 -71.19 -8.80
C HIS A 9 22.09 -69.75 -9.31
N TRP A 10 21.29 -69.55 -10.36
CA TRP A 10 20.87 -68.26 -10.91
C TRP A 10 19.97 -67.53 -9.90
N SER A 11 20.32 -66.29 -9.55
CA SER A 11 19.48 -65.38 -8.76
C SER A 11 18.93 -64.28 -9.67
N ILE A 12 17.60 -64.23 -9.75
CA ILE A 12 16.81 -63.24 -10.49
C ILE A 12 16.48 -62.09 -9.53
N SER A 13 16.78 -60.83 -9.91
CA SER A 13 15.74 -59.80 -10.18
C SER A 13 16.11 -58.35 -9.80
N ARG A 14 15.74 -57.46 -10.75
CA ARG A 14 15.15 -56.10 -10.62
C ARG A 14 16.06 -54.87 -10.42
N LYS A 15 16.37 -54.25 -11.58
CA LYS A 15 16.05 -52.86 -11.98
C LYS A 15 16.12 -51.74 -10.92
N LEU A 16 16.97 -50.75 -11.16
CA LEU A 16 16.54 -49.35 -11.39
C LEU A 16 17.65 -48.60 -12.15
N LEU A 17 17.42 -48.33 -13.43
CA LEU A 17 18.21 -47.39 -14.23
C LEU A 17 17.53 -46.02 -14.04
N ALA A 18 18.14 -45.13 -13.26
CA ALA A 18 17.65 -43.77 -13.10
C ALA A 18 17.92 -43.02 -14.42
N LEU A 19 16.87 -42.83 -15.23
CA LEU A 19 16.87 -41.78 -16.25
C LEU A 19 16.79 -40.44 -15.53
N LEU A 20 17.83 -39.63 -15.68
CA LEU A 20 17.85 -38.22 -15.32
C LEU A 20 16.92 -37.47 -16.29
N PHE A 21 15.65 -37.35 -15.93
CA PHE A 21 14.77 -36.32 -16.50
C PHE A 21 15.16 -34.99 -15.84
N VAL A 22 16.03 -34.22 -16.50
CA VAL A 22 16.15 -32.79 -16.20
C VAL A 22 14.97 -32.11 -16.88
N GLY A 23 13.80 -32.17 -16.25
CA GLY A 23 12.75 -31.21 -16.53
C GLY A 23 13.23 -29.88 -15.98
N LEU A 24 13.59 -28.93 -16.85
CA LEU A 24 13.53 -27.52 -16.49
C LEU A 24 12.05 -27.24 -16.18
N PHE A 25 11.65 -27.40 -14.92
CA PHE A 25 10.54 -26.63 -14.40
C PHE A 25 11.03 -25.18 -14.42
N PHE A 26 10.71 -24.46 -15.50
CA PHE A 26 10.58 -23.02 -15.36
C PHE A 26 9.47 -22.84 -14.32
N LEU A 27 9.86 -22.47 -13.10
CA LEU A 27 8.94 -21.90 -12.15
C LEU A 27 8.56 -20.54 -12.76
N SER A 28 7.63 -20.54 -13.71
CA SER A 28 7.09 -19.29 -14.24
C SER A 28 6.43 -18.62 -13.06
N VAL A 29 6.94 -17.46 -12.65
CA VAL A 29 6.26 -16.64 -11.66
C VAL A 29 4.93 -16.29 -12.28
N VAL A 30 3.85 -16.81 -11.70
CA VAL A 30 2.50 -16.60 -12.24
C VAL A 30 2.10 -15.19 -11.82
N PRO A 31 1.80 -14.29 -12.76
CA PRO A 31 1.31 -12.97 -12.41
C PRO A 31 -0.01 -13.13 -11.66
N ILE A 32 -0.19 -12.34 -10.61
CA ILE A 32 -1.39 -12.42 -9.75
C ILE A 32 -2.60 -11.71 -10.35
N VAL A 33 -2.40 -11.03 -11.47
CA VAL A 33 -3.40 -10.31 -12.27
C VAL A 33 -3.20 -10.61 -13.74
N SER A 34 -4.30 -10.79 -14.46
CA SER A 34 -4.35 -11.02 -15.91
C SER A 34 -5.80 -10.97 -16.39
N ALA A 35 -6.00 -10.87 -17.71
CA ALA A 35 -7.32 -11.01 -18.33
C ALA A 35 -8.02 -12.34 -17.95
N ASP A 36 -7.26 -13.43 -17.82
CA ASP A 36 -7.78 -14.75 -17.41
C ASP A 36 -8.32 -14.76 -15.97
N LEU A 37 -7.83 -13.83 -15.14
CA LEU A 37 -8.30 -13.61 -13.77
C LEU A 37 -9.40 -12.52 -13.69
N GLY A 38 -9.92 -12.08 -14.84
CA GLY A 38 -10.99 -11.08 -14.96
C GLY A 38 -10.51 -9.63 -14.94
N TRP A 39 -9.20 -9.38 -14.93
CA TRP A 39 -8.62 -8.04 -14.90
C TRP A 39 -8.39 -7.52 -16.32
N SER A 40 -9.31 -6.70 -16.80
CA SER A 40 -9.38 -6.33 -18.22
C SER A 40 -8.54 -5.10 -18.56
N TYR A 41 -8.26 -4.21 -17.60
CA TYR A 41 -7.54 -2.96 -17.86
C TYR A 41 -6.46 -2.71 -16.84
N ARG A 42 -5.37 -2.09 -17.29
CA ARG A 42 -4.32 -1.57 -16.41
C ARG A 42 -3.75 -0.23 -16.87
N LYS A 43 -3.11 0.46 -15.94
CA LYS A 43 -2.24 1.62 -16.19
C LYS A 43 -0.96 1.51 -15.38
N ALA A 44 0.16 1.86 -16.00
CA ALA A 44 1.41 2.02 -15.27
C ALA A 44 1.44 3.38 -14.57
N ILE A 45 1.85 3.40 -13.30
CA ILE A 45 2.16 4.62 -12.53
C ILE A 45 3.68 4.61 -12.34
N THR A 46 4.34 5.64 -12.86
CA THR A 46 5.80 5.79 -12.79
C THR A 46 6.13 6.94 -11.86
N ILE A 47 6.64 6.61 -10.68
CA ILE A 47 7.04 7.55 -9.63
C ILE A 47 8.44 8.07 -9.95
N ASP A 48 8.59 9.39 -9.99
CA ASP A 48 9.81 10.09 -10.36
C ASP A 48 10.81 10.07 -9.19
N HIS A 49 11.91 9.34 -9.34
CA HIS A 49 12.94 9.22 -8.29
C HIS A 49 13.58 10.56 -7.91
N THR A 50 13.52 11.57 -8.79
CA THR A 50 14.05 12.92 -8.50
C THR A 50 13.22 13.68 -7.47
N LYS A 51 12.06 13.14 -7.07
CA LYS A 51 11.19 13.66 -5.99
C LYS A 51 11.45 12.99 -4.64
N VAL A 52 12.35 12.02 -4.60
CA VAL A 52 12.65 11.17 -3.46
C VAL A 52 14.11 11.38 -3.06
N ASN A 53 14.36 12.02 -1.92
CA ASN A 53 15.72 12.42 -1.53
C ASN A 53 16.63 11.24 -1.12
N SER A 54 16.03 10.16 -0.63
CA SER A 54 16.73 8.93 -0.24
C SER A 54 15.82 7.73 -0.46
N THR A 55 16.37 6.55 -0.73
CA THR A 55 15.53 5.36 -0.90
C THR A 55 14.79 5.06 0.40
N LEU A 56 13.45 5.08 0.33
CA LEU A 56 12.56 4.82 1.46
C LEU A 56 12.05 3.38 1.41
N ILE A 57 11.79 2.79 2.56
CA ILE A 57 11.29 1.42 2.73
C ILE A 57 9.89 1.51 3.33
N ASP A 58 8.96 0.69 2.83
CA ASP A 58 7.58 0.64 3.29
C ASP A 58 6.93 2.04 3.32
N PHE A 59 7.02 2.77 2.20
CA PHE A 59 6.55 4.16 2.11
C PHE A 59 5.16 4.27 1.46
N PRO A 60 4.16 4.87 2.12
CA PRO A 60 2.82 5.01 1.58
C PRO A 60 2.77 6.16 0.57
N VAL A 61 2.50 5.84 -0.69
CA VAL A 61 2.36 6.84 -1.77
C VAL A 61 0.89 7.14 -2.00
N LEU A 62 0.52 8.42 -1.94
CA LEU A 62 -0.76 8.92 -2.40
C LEU A 62 -0.82 8.92 -3.92
N VAL A 63 -1.79 8.20 -4.47
CA VAL A 63 -2.24 8.26 -5.86
C VAL A 63 -3.55 9.05 -5.89
N SER A 64 -3.48 10.31 -6.35
CA SER A 64 -4.61 11.21 -6.55
C SER A 64 -4.75 11.57 -8.03
N ILE A 65 -5.80 11.07 -8.69
CA ILE A 65 -6.02 11.20 -10.13
C ILE A 65 -7.49 11.36 -10.48
N THR A 66 -7.77 11.92 -11.65
CA THR A 66 -9.07 11.79 -12.32
C THR A 66 -8.86 11.11 -13.66
N ASP A 67 -9.42 9.93 -13.86
CA ASP A 67 -9.14 9.09 -15.02
C ASP A 67 -10.41 8.57 -15.72
N THR A 68 -10.49 8.78 -17.03
CA THR A 68 -11.66 8.37 -17.81
C THR A 68 -11.79 6.84 -17.96
N GLY A 69 -10.68 6.09 -17.85
CA GLY A 69 -10.70 4.63 -17.85
C GLY A 69 -11.35 4.09 -16.58
N LEU A 70 -10.96 4.62 -15.42
CA LEU A 70 -11.62 4.32 -14.14
C LEU A 70 -13.11 4.61 -14.20
N LYS A 71 -13.50 5.80 -14.67
CA LYS A 71 -14.91 6.18 -14.87
C LYS A 71 -15.70 5.18 -15.71
N ASN A 72 -15.10 4.69 -16.79
CA ASN A 72 -15.81 3.88 -17.78
C ASN A 72 -15.84 2.40 -17.43
N HIS A 73 -14.82 1.91 -16.71
CA HIS A 73 -14.54 0.48 -16.60
C HIS A 73 -14.47 -0.05 -15.17
N ALA A 74 -14.14 0.77 -14.17
CA ALA A 74 -14.13 0.32 -12.76
C ALA A 74 -15.56 0.17 -12.21
N GLN A 75 -15.73 -0.65 -11.18
CA GLN A 75 -16.97 -0.73 -10.41
C GLN A 75 -17.20 0.58 -9.67
N ASN A 76 -18.47 0.96 -9.47
CA ASN A 76 -18.83 2.27 -8.88
C ASN A 76 -18.38 2.42 -7.41
N ASP A 77 -18.17 1.32 -6.70
CA ASP A 77 -17.66 1.26 -5.33
C ASP A 77 -16.12 1.17 -5.27
N GLY A 78 -15.44 1.04 -6.41
CA GLY A 78 -13.98 0.93 -6.49
C GLY A 78 -13.43 -0.42 -6.02
N ASP A 79 -14.28 -1.41 -5.72
CA ASP A 79 -13.88 -2.71 -5.16
C ASP A 79 -12.97 -3.50 -6.11
N ASP A 80 -13.01 -3.20 -7.41
CA ASP A 80 -12.14 -3.76 -8.43
C ASP A 80 -10.95 -2.88 -8.78
N ILE A 81 -10.51 -1.98 -7.91
CA ILE A 81 -9.23 -1.27 -8.10
C ILE A 81 -8.18 -2.00 -7.27
N LEU A 82 -7.04 -2.35 -7.89
CA LEU A 82 -5.90 -2.89 -7.16
C LEU A 82 -4.58 -2.38 -7.71
N PHE A 83 -3.54 -2.50 -6.89
CA PHE A 83 -2.18 -2.13 -7.25
C PHE A 83 -1.23 -3.34 -7.14
N VAL A 84 -0.32 -3.47 -8.11
CA VAL A 84 0.75 -4.47 -8.09
C VAL A 84 2.09 -3.83 -8.44
N ASN A 85 3.17 -4.49 -8.07
CA ASN A 85 4.52 -4.09 -8.46
C ASN A 85 4.76 -4.21 -9.99
N ALA A 86 5.90 -3.71 -10.47
CA ALA A 86 6.23 -3.63 -11.90
C ALA A 86 6.17 -4.97 -12.67
N ASP A 87 6.40 -6.11 -12.02
CA ASP A 87 6.36 -7.44 -12.66
C ASP A 87 5.04 -8.20 -12.42
N ASN A 88 4.06 -7.56 -11.77
CA ASN A 88 2.75 -8.12 -11.44
C ASN A 88 2.79 -9.37 -10.55
N THR A 89 3.81 -9.50 -9.70
CA THR A 89 4.01 -10.66 -8.83
C THR A 89 3.63 -10.41 -7.38
N ILE A 90 3.58 -9.14 -6.96
CA ILE A 90 3.26 -8.73 -5.59
C ILE A 90 2.08 -7.76 -5.64
N LYS A 91 1.01 -8.09 -4.89
CA LYS A 91 -0.09 -7.16 -4.62
C LYS A 91 0.39 -6.17 -3.60
N LEU A 92 0.17 -4.89 -3.87
CA LEU A 92 0.49 -3.81 -2.95
C LEU A 92 -0.74 -3.52 -2.10
N ASP A 93 -0.53 -3.44 -0.80
CA ASP A 93 -1.57 -3.00 0.13
C ASP A 93 -1.96 -1.57 -0.22
N HIS A 94 -3.27 -1.31 -0.20
CA HIS A 94 -3.81 -0.01 -0.53
C HIS A 94 -5.09 0.27 0.23
N GLU A 95 -5.36 1.56 0.36
CA GLU A 95 -6.54 2.17 0.98
C GLU A 95 -7.10 3.18 -0.01
N ILE A 96 -8.40 3.09 -0.30
CA ILE A 96 -9.11 4.06 -1.12
C ILE A 96 -9.84 4.99 -0.17
N GLU A 97 -9.28 6.18 0.01
CA GLU A 97 -9.86 7.24 0.82
C GLU A 97 -11.05 7.88 0.10
N TYR A 98 -10.95 8.07 -1.22
CA TYR A 98 -12.03 8.59 -2.03
C TYR A 98 -12.06 7.97 -3.43
N PHE A 99 -13.25 7.55 -3.86
CA PHE A 99 -13.51 7.18 -5.24
C PHE A 99 -14.90 7.63 -5.69
N ASP A 100 -14.96 8.27 -6.85
CA ASP A 100 -16.20 8.59 -7.54
C ASP A 100 -16.21 7.94 -8.94
N GLY A 101 -16.87 6.79 -9.05
CA GLY A 101 -17.01 6.06 -10.32
C GLY A 101 -17.72 6.85 -11.42
N SER A 102 -18.44 7.93 -11.10
CA SER A 102 -19.11 8.76 -12.11
C SER A 102 -18.16 9.74 -12.82
N THR A 103 -17.07 10.13 -12.14
CA THR A 103 -16.06 11.05 -12.65
C THR A 103 -14.73 10.36 -12.94
N GLY A 104 -14.47 9.22 -12.28
CA GLY A 104 -13.19 8.52 -12.27
C GLY A 104 -12.16 9.18 -11.36
N GLU A 105 -12.60 10.01 -10.42
CA GLU A 105 -11.75 10.58 -9.37
C GLU A 105 -11.38 9.49 -8.36
N LEU A 106 -10.08 9.36 -8.09
CA LEU A 106 -9.50 8.38 -7.17
C LEU A 106 -8.47 9.08 -6.29
N GLN A 107 -8.55 8.85 -5.00
CA GLN A 107 -7.53 9.14 -4.00
C GLN A 107 -7.28 7.85 -3.23
N ALA A 108 -6.09 7.29 -3.39
CA ALA A 108 -5.71 6.03 -2.76
C ALA A 108 -4.28 6.09 -2.22
N TRP A 109 -4.06 5.55 -1.04
CA TRP A 109 -2.75 5.32 -0.47
C TRP A 109 -2.28 3.93 -0.85
N VAL A 110 -1.05 3.81 -1.36
CA VAL A 110 -0.48 2.55 -1.84
C VAL A 110 0.86 2.31 -1.17
N MET A 111 1.02 1.15 -0.53
CA MET A 111 2.27 0.78 0.10
C MET A 111 3.33 0.40 -0.94
N ILE A 112 4.43 1.15 -0.95
CA ILE A 112 5.58 0.88 -1.80
C ILE A 112 6.71 0.27 -0.95
N PRO A 113 7.03 -1.03 -1.11
CA PRO A 113 8.04 -1.70 -0.29
C PRO A 113 9.44 -1.07 -0.38
N SER A 114 9.78 -0.52 -1.54
CA SER A 114 11.00 0.26 -1.71
C SER A 114 10.76 1.35 -2.75
N LEU A 115 10.79 2.59 -2.29
CA LEU A 115 10.68 3.78 -3.12
C LEU A 115 12.08 4.32 -3.41
N SER A 116 12.55 4.14 -4.65
CA SER A 116 13.94 4.42 -5.02
C SER A 116 14.22 5.91 -5.21
N SER A 117 15.44 6.33 -4.85
CA SER A 117 16.00 7.67 -5.10
C SER A 117 16.96 7.71 -6.30
N SER A 118 17.20 6.58 -6.97
CA SER A 118 18.13 6.48 -8.11
C SER A 118 17.47 6.10 -9.43
N ASP A 119 16.31 5.45 -9.37
CA ASP A 119 15.61 4.90 -10.51
C ASP A 119 14.10 5.05 -10.29
N ASP A 120 13.36 5.35 -11.36
CA ASP A 120 11.90 5.50 -11.26
C ASP A 120 11.26 4.21 -10.74
N THR A 121 10.29 4.36 -9.84
CA THR A 121 9.56 3.23 -9.27
C THR A 121 8.27 3.04 -10.06
N ILE A 122 8.05 1.84 -10.62
CA ILE A 122 6.87 1.52 -11.43
C ILE A 122 5.94 0.59 -10.65
N ILE A 123 4.66 0.95 -10.61
CA ILE A 123 3.57 0.08 -10.17
C ILE A 123 2.50 0.02 -11.26
N HIS A 124 1.64 -0.99 -11.23
CA HIS A 124 0.49 -1.08 -12.10
C HIS A 124 -0.80 -0.99 -11.29
N MET A 125 -1.70 -0.12 -11.73
CA MET A 125 -3.08 -0.06 -11.27
C MET A 125 -3.94 -0.88 -12.23
N TYR A 126 -4.65 -1.88 -11.70
CA TYR A 126 -5.56 -2.75 -12.44
C TYR A 126 -7.01 -2.47 -12.06
N TYR A 127 -7.92 -2.59 -13.03
CA TYR A 127 -9.36 -2.41 -12.86
C TYR A 127 -10.17 -3.07 -13.99
N GLY A 128 -11.51 -3.02 -13.90
CA GLY A 128 -12.44 -3.62 -14.86
C GLY A 128 -12.68 -5.10 -14.63
N ASN A 129 -12.74 -5.50 -13.36
CA ASN A 129 -13.15 -6.85 -12.96
C ASN A 129 -14.55 -6.77 -12.33
N PRO A 130 -15.63 -7.03 -13.10
CA PRO A 130 -17.01 -6.78 -12.66
C PRO A 130 -17.52 -7.75 -11.58
N ILE A 131 -16.74 -8.77 -11.24
CA ILE A 131 -17.08 -9.76 -10.21
C ILE A 131 -16.12 -9.73 -9.02
N SER A 132 -15.14 -8.82 -9.03
CA SER A 132 -14.23 -8.64 -7.91
C SER A 132 -15.02 -8.10 -6.70
N GLY A 133 -14.71 -8.62 -5.51
CA GLY A 133 -15.04 -7.90 -4.27
C GLY A 133 -13.86 -7.02 -3.84
N ASN A 134 -14.05 -6.27 -2.74
CA ASN A 134 -13.07 -5.35 -2.19
C ASN A 134 -11.63 -5.90 -2.19
N GLN A 135 -10.73 -5.18 -2.86
CA GLN A 135 -9.31 -5.50 -2.97
C GLN A 135 -8.42 -4.76 -1.97
N GLN A 136 -8.95 -3.82 -1.20
CA GLN A 136 -8.19 -3.01 -0.25
C GLN A 136 -7.61 -3.86 0.90
N ASN A 137 -6.54 -3.34 1.48
CA ASN A 137 -5.99 -3.76 2.76
C ASN A 137 -5.51 -2.50 3.49
N ALA A 138 -6.46 -1.70 3.97
CA ALA A 138 -6.20 -0.35 4.50
C ALA A 138 -5.13 -0.36 5.61
N THR A 139 -5.29 -1.23 6.61
CA THR A 139 -4.32 -1.34 7.71
C THR A 139 -2.94 -1.84 7.30
N GLY A 140 -2.82 -2.49 6.13
CA GLY A 140 -1.54 -2.92 5.56
C GLY A 140 -0.77 -1.80 4.84
N VAL A 141 -1.40 -0.65 4.59
CA VAL A 141 -0.75 0.50 3.96
C VAL A 141 0.27 1.16 4.86
N TRP A 142 0.05 1.09 6.17
CA TRP A 142 0.80 1.86 7.15
C TRP A 142 1.87 0.96 7.76
N ASP A 143 3.14 1.35 7.64
CA ASP A 143 4.22 0.60 8.29
C ASP A 143 4.01 0.55 9.81
N TYR A 144 4.58 -0.47 10.46
CA TYR A 144 4.36 -0.77 11.88
C TYR A 144 4.63 0.41 12.84
N ASN A 145 5.48 1.37 12.46
CA ASN A 145 5.77 2.51 13.33
C ASN A 145 4.66 3.57 13.32
N TYR A 146 3.68 3.52 12.40
CA TYR A 146 2.48 4.36 12.50
C TYR A 146 1.56 3.84 13.60
N THR A 147 1.34 4.69 14.60
CA THR A 147 0.47 4.38 15.73
C THR A 147 -0.94 4.93 15.55
N MET A 148 -1.10 5.91 14.65
CA MET A 148 -2.39 6.48 14.28
C MET A 148 -2.33 7.19 12.93
N ILE A 149 -3.35 6.97 12.11
CA ILE A 149 -3.63 7.69 10.87
C ILE A 149 -5.09 8.11 10.90
N GLN A 150 -5.34 9.41 10.90
CA GLN A 150 -6.67 10.02 10.89
C GLN A 150 -6.76 10.87 9.63
N HIS A 151 -7.46 10.36 8.62
CA HIS A 151 -7.70 11.05 7.34
C HIS A 151 -8.69 12.21 7.50
N LEU A 152 -9.69 12.07 8.38
CA LEU A 152 -10.71 13.10 8.66
C LEU A 152 -11.65 13.38 7.47
N GLU A 153 -11.81 12.41 6.59
CA GLU A 153 -12.76 12.40 5.48
C GLU A 153 -14.17 11.95 5.90
N GLU A 154 -14.27 11.23 7.02
CA GLU A 154 -15.56 10.80 7.55
C GLU A 154 -16.38 11.97 8.08
N ARG A 155 -17.69 11.74 8.18
CA ARG A 155 -18.66 12.77 8.57
C ARG A 155 -19.50 12.34 9.77
N PRO A 156 -18.87 11.95 10.90
CA PRO A 156 -19.61 11.61 12.10
C PRO A 156 -20.47 12.78 12.58
N ASP A 157 -21.62 12.44 13.17
CA ASP A 157 -22.38 13.38 13.97
C ASP A 157 -21.57 13.76 15.23
N ASN A 158 -21.76 14.99 15.73
CA ASN A 158 -21.09 15.43 16.95
C ASN A 158 -21.44 14.48 18.13
N ASP A 159 -20.45 14.18 18.97
CA ASP A 159 -20.52 13.24 20.09
C ASP A 159 -20.63 11.74 19.72
N GLU A 160 -20.60 11.37 18.44
CA GLU A 160 -20.61 9.97 17.97
C GLU A 160 -19.23 9.56 17.43
N GLU A 161 -18.70 8.41 17.86
CA GLU A 161 -17.43 7.89 17.32
C GLU A 161 -17.56 7.64 15.81
N GLY A 162 -16.60 8.14 15.04
CA GLY A 162 -16.61 7.91 13.59
C GLY A 162 -15.49 8.57 12.78
N HIS A 163 -14.47 9.11 13.44
CA HIS A 163 -13.18 9.33 12.79
C HIS A 163 -12.32 8.10 13.05
N TYR A 164 -12.14 7.27 12.02
CA TYR A 164 -11.54 5.95 12.16
C TYR A 164 -10.02 6.05 12.02
N ASP A 165 -9.31 5.27 12.84
CA ASP A 165 -7.87 5.10 12.66
C ASP A 165 -7.61 4.05 11.57
N SER A 166 -6.92 4.45 10.51
CA SER A 166 -6.58 3.56 9.40
C SER A 166 -5.48 2.55 9.75
N THR A 167 -4.80 2.68 10.89
CA THR A 167 -3.83 1.67 11.35
C THR A 167 -4.51 0.47 12.02
N SER A 168 -3.75 -0.60 12.24
CA SER A 168 -4.23 -1.77 12.99
C SER A 168 -4.46 -1.51 14.49
N ASN A 169 -4.08 -0.33 15.01
CA ASN A 169 -4.19 -0.02 16.44
C ASN A 169 -5.62 0.38 16.83
N GLY A 170 -6.45 0.82 15.87
CA GLY A 170 -7.85 1.14 16.12
C GLY A 170 -8.01 2.35 17.03
N ASN A 171 -7.13 3.35 16.90
CA ASN A 171 -7.19 4.61 17.63
C ASN A 171 -8.30 5.57 17.14
N SER A 172 -9.51 5.05 16.95
CA SER A 172 -10.67 5.83 16.53
C SER A 172 -11.07 6.89 17.55
N ALA A 173 -11.70 7.95 17.06
CA ALA A 173 -11.98 9.16 17.81
C ALA A 173 -13.40 9.71 17.58
N THR A 174 -13.81 10.59 18.49
CA THR A 174 -15.14 11.19 18.53
C THR A 174 -15.04 12.71 18.40
N PRO A 175 -15.68 13.37 17.41
CA PRO A 175 -15.76 14.82 17.36
C PRO A 175 -16.59 15.37 18.53
N LYS A 176 -16.18 16.51 19.07
CA LYS A 176 -16.83 17.21 20.18
C LYS A 176 -17.03 18.69 19.86
N ASN A 177 -18.23 19.17 20.20
CA ASN A 177 -18.74 20.53 19.99
C ASN A 177 -18.88 21.01 18.54
N PHE A 178 -18.74 20.11 17.56
CA PHE A 178 -18.88 20.48 16.15
C PHE A 178 -20.32 20.88 15.79
N GLY A 179 -20.44 21.84 14.88
CA GLY A 179 -21.72 22.32 14.34
C GLY A 179 -22.39 23.43 15.16
N ASP A 180 -21.76 23.90 16.24
CA ASP A 180 -22.31 24.95 17.11
C ASP A 180 -22.18 26.36 16.49
N PHE A 181 -21.17 26.58 15.62
CA PHE A 181 -20.85 27.88 15.03
C PHE A 181 -20.52 27.79 13.52
N THR A 182 -20.42 28.95 12.87
CA THR A 182 -19.97 29.02 11.47
C THR A 182 -18.47 28.71 11.39
N GLY A 183 -18.10 27.80 10.47
CA GLY A 183 -16.73 27.30 10.36
C GLY A 183 -16.42 26.15 11.33
N SER A 184 -17.47 25.45 11.78
CA SER A 184 -17.41 24.24 12.61
C SER A 184 -18.10 23.11 11.85
N ALA A 185 -17.35 22.15 11.30
CA ALA A 185 -17.90 21.03 10.53
C ALA A 185 -16.95 19.85 10.41
N THR A 186 -17.49 18.62 10.55
CA THR A 186 -16.80 17.34 10.29
C THR A 186 -16.87 16.91 8.82
N TYR A 187 -16.95 17.87 7.90
CA TYR A 187 -17.13 17.60 6.46
C TYR A 187 -16.53 18.71 5.58
N GLY A 188 -15.48 19.33 6.09
CA GLY A 188 -14.68 20.30 5.37
C GLY A 188 -14.04 19.71 4.10
N THR A 189 -13.54 20.59 3.25
CA THR A 189 -12.71 20.18 2.11
C THR A 189 -11.26 20.13 2.54
N GLY A 190 -10.65 18.94 2.46
CA GLY A 190 -9.28 18.71 2.86
C GLY A 190 -8.23 19.16 1.85
N LYS A 191 -6.99 19.00 2.26
CA LYS A 191 -5.83 18.98 1.36
C LYS A 191 -5.83 17.68 0.55
N ILE A 192 -6.19 16.56 1.18
CA ILE A 192 -6.44 15.24 0.60
C ILE A 192 -7.85 14.84 1.08
N GLY A 193 -8.67 14.22 0.23
CA GLY A 193 -10.04 13.84 0.60
C GLY A 193 -10.88 14.92 1.29
N GLY A 194 -11.34 14.58 2.50
CA GLY A 194 -12.09 15.47 3.38
C GLY A 194 -11.24 16.04 4.50
N ALA A 195 -11.84 16.81 5.39
CA ALA A 195 -11.16 17.35 6.57
C ALA A 195 -12.17 17.88 7.58
N ASP A 196 -11.68 18.26 8.75
CA ASP A 196 -12.47 18.93 9.79
C ASP A 196 -12.18 20.44 9.83
N GLU A 197 -13.24 21.25 9.92
CA GLU A 197 -13.18 22.70 10.12
C GLU A 197 -13.51 23.04 11.58
N PHE A 198 -12.58 23.71 12.26
CA PHE A 198 -12.62 24.10 13.66
C PHE A 198 -12.84 25.62 13.79
N ASP A 199 -13.75 26.02 14.67
CA ASP A 199 -14.19 27.41 14.76
C ASP A 199 -13.27 28.35 15.56
N GLY A 200 -12.32 27.81 16.34
CA GLY A 200 -11.44 28.56 17.23
C GLY A 200 -11.95 28.75 18.66
N THR A 201 -13.07 28.12 19.02
CA THR A 201 -13.74 28.28 20.31
C THR A 201 -13.55 27.04 21.18
N ASN A 202 -14.09 25.90 20.75
CA ASN A 202 -14.21 24.71 21.58
C ASN A 202 -14.33 23.40 20.79
N ASP A 203 -14.20 23.41 19.47
CA ASP A 203 -14.19 22.20 18.65
C ASP A 203 -12.93 21.37 18.90
N TYR A 204 -13.09 20.05 19.03
CA TYR A 204 -11.96 19.12 19.09
C TYR A 204 -12.36 17.69 18.75
N ILE A 205 -11.40 16.91 18.29
CA ILE A 205 -11.55 15.46 18.13
C ILE A 205 -10.99 14.79 19.37
N ASP A 206 -11.83 13.99 20.02
CA ASP A 206 -11.58 13.34 21.30
C ASP A 206 -11.20 11.89 21.14
N PHE A 207 -10.04 11.52 21.67
CA PHE A 207 -9.59 10.13 21.71
C PHE A 207 -9.96 9.45 23.03
N ASP A 208 -10.79 10.07 23.85
CA ASP A 208 -11.14 9.66 25.21
C ASP A 208 -9.96 9.60 26.18
N ALA A 209 -10.26 9.38 27.46
CA ALA A 209 -9.27 9.29 28.55
C ALA A 209 -8.89 7.84 28.88
N THR A 210 -9.13 6.89 27.98
CA THR A 210 -8.63 5.54 28.12
C THR A 210 -7.13 5.50 27.84
N VAL A 211 -6.46 4.53 28.47
CA VAL A 211 -5.02 4.33 28.26
C VAL A 211 -4.80 3.90 26.81
N ARG A 212 -4.02 4.67 26.07
CA ARG A 212 -3.60 4.39 24.68
C ARG A 212 -2.08 4.33 24.64
N ASP A 213 -1.55 3.19 25.07
CA ASP A 213 -0.11 2.97 25.20
C ASP A 213 0.62 3.17 23.86
N GLU A 214 -0.02 2.84 22.74
CA GLU A 214 0.49 3.03 21.38
C GLU A 214 0.70 4.52 21.03
N LEU A 215 -0.06 5.43 21.65
CA LEU A 215 0.14 6.87 21.51
C LEU A 215 1.12 7.43 22.54
N SER A 216 1.72 6.61 23.41
CA SER A 216 2.66 7.03 24.45
C SER A 216 4.09 6.50 24.22
N PRO A 217 4.71 6.71 23.04
CA PRO A 217 6.08 6.27 22.82
C PRO A 217 7.04 7.06 23.72
N THR A 218 8.09 6.43 24.24
CA THR A 218 8.94 7.06 25.27
C THR A 218 10.21 7.69 24.69
N ASP A 219 10.79 7.06 23.67
CA ASP A 219 12.14 7.39 23.22
C ASP A 219 12.15 8.23 21.93
N ALA A 220 11.12 8.08 21.10
CA ALA A 220 10.96 8.83 19.86
C ALA A 220 9.49 9.02 19.51
N VAL A 221 9.16 10.07 18.74
CA VAL A 221 7.83 10.28 18.16
C VAL A 221 7.92 11.16 16.92
N SER A 222 7.02 10.97 15.96
CA SER A 222 6.73 11.95 14.92
C SER A 222 5.25 12.27 14.88
N VAL A 223 4.91 13.55 14.71
CA VAL A 223 3.53 13.99 14.48
C VAL A 223 3.53 14.84 13.21
N GLU A 224 2.74 14.44 12.22
CA GLU A 224 2.63 15.03 10.88
C GLU A 224 1.16 15.40 10.61
N VAL A 225 0.91 16.63 10.15
CA VAL A 225 -0.45 17.18 9.97
C VAL A 225 -0.48 18.19 8.82
N TRP A 226 -1.56 18.21 8.04
CA TRP A 226 -1.91 19.36 7.19
C TRP A 226 -2.82 20.32 7.93
N ILE A 227 -2.45 21.60 7.93
CA ILE A 227 -3.27 22.66 8.54
C ILE A 227 -3.51 23.80 7.57
N LYS A 228 -4.65 24.49 7.73
CA LYS A 228 -4.93 25.76 7.07
C LYS A 228 -5.61 26.69 8.06
N THR A 229 -4.95 27.79 8.42
CA THR A 229 -5.48 28.74 9.41
C THR A 229 -5.20 30.19 9.03
N ASN A 230 -6.01 31.10 9.55
CA ASN A 230 -5.81 32.55 9.41
C ASN A 230 -4.91 33.07 10.53
N SER A 231 -4.48 34.32 10.41
CA SER A 231 -3.59 34.94 11.39
C SER A 231 -4.04 34.73 12.83
N VAL A 232 -3.12 34.25 13.66
CA VAL A 232 -3.34 33.95 15.07
C VAL A 232 -2.71 35.04 15.94
N SER A 233 -3.29 35.26 17.12
CA SER A 233 -2.77 36.23 18.11
C SER A 233 -2.57 35.61 19.48
N GLU A 234 -2.84 34.32 19.59
CA GLU A 234 -2.77 33.49 20.78
C GLU A 234 -2.35 32.10 20.34
N GLN A 235 -1.88 31.29 21.29
CA GLN A 235 -1.57 29.89 21.03
C GLN A 235 -2.78 29.14 20.46
N LYS A 236 -2.52 28.19 19.56
CA LYS A 236 -3.53 27.31 18.96
C LYS A 236 -3.02 25.86 18.92
N HIS A 237 -3.65 24.97 19.67
CA HIS A 237 -3.25 23.55 19.71
C HIS A 237 -3.76 22.81 18.47
N ILE A 238 -2.88 22.03 17.83
CA ILE A 238 -3.22 21.24 16.64
C ILE A 238 -3.39 19.79 17.07
N VAL A 239 -2.37 19.21 17.72
CA VAL A 239 -2.40 17.88 18.35
C VAL A 239 -1.85 18.02 19.76
N ASP A 240 -2.59 17.53 20.76
CA ASP A 240 -2.18 17.56 22.16
C ASP A 240 -2.31 16.18 22.79
N ARG A 241 -1.21 15.69 23.37
CA ARG A 241 -1.17 14.54 24.28
C ARG A 241 -0.37 14.93 25.52
N ILE A 242 -0.74 16.07 26.12
CA ILE A 242 -0.17 16.58 27.37
C ILE A 242 -1.27 16.71 28.41
N GLU A 243 -2.44 17.24 28.01
CA GLU A 243 -3.57 17.56 28.89
C GLU A 243 -3.14 18.37 30.12
N THR A 244 -2.80 17.77 31.26
CA THR A 244 -2.35 18.45 32.48
C THR A 244 -0.90 18.18 32.90
N GLY A 245 -0.22 17.22 32.26
CA GLY A 245 1.02 16.62 32.74
C GLY A 245 2.18 16.68 31.76
N ASP A 246 2.86 15.55 31.65
CA ASP A 246 3.92 15.31 30.66
C ASP A 246 3.33 14.64 29.40
N GLY A 247 4.14 14.54 28.34
CA GLY A 247 3.74 14.01 27.04
C GLY A 247 4.22 14.90 25.89
N TYR A 248 3.51 14.95 24.77
CA TYR A 248 3.90 15.75 23.60
C TYR A 248 2.75 16.55 23.00
N GLY A 249 3.09 17.65 22.32
CA GLY A 249 2.11 18.49 21.65
C GLY A 249 2.70 19.30 20.51
N LEU A 250 1.86 19.54 19.49
CA LEU A 250 2.13 20.37 18.32
C LEU A 250 1.10 21.50 18.29
N PHE A 251 1.58 22.74 18.23
CA PHE A 251 0.72 23.92 18.29
C PHE A 251 1.35 25.11 17.57
N LEU A 252 0.54 26.12 17.26
CA LEU A 252 1.01 27.42 16.83
C LEU A 252 1.25 28.32 18.03
N ASP A 253 2.36 29.07 18.02
CA ASP A 253 2.56 30.16 18.96
C ASP A 253 1.70 31.38 18.61
N SER A 254 1.74 32.42 19.44
CA SER A 254 0.92 33.63 19.24
C SER A 254 1.29 34.47 18.02
N SER A 255 2.33 34.08 17.28
CA SER A 255 2.82 34.76 16.08
C SER A 255 2.71 33.86 14.84
N GLY A 256 2.04 32.71 14.93
CA GLY A 256 1.84 31.81 13.79
C GLY A 256 2.99 30.83 13.52
N HIS A 257 4.01 30.75 14.38
CA HIS A 257 5.09 29.77 14.22
C HIS A 257 4.65 28.41 14.76
N VAL A 258 5.00 27.35 14.04
CA VAL A 258 4.86 25.97 14.50
C VAL A 258 5.81 25.70 15.66
N ARG A 259 5.28 25.15 16.76
CA ARG A 259 6.02 24.83 17.97
C ARG A 259 5.68 23.43 18.46
N ALA A 260 6.73 22.69 18.79
CA ALA A 260 6.64 21.39 19.47
C ALA A 260 6.95 21.55 20.96
N SER A 261 6.32 20.71 21.77
CA SER A 261 6.53 20.60 23.21
C SER A 261 6.64 19.14 23.61
N ILE A 262 7.65 18.83 24.43
CA ILE A 262 7.93 17.52 25.01
C ILE A 262 7.97 17.65 26.54
N ASN A 263 7.43 16.67 27.26
CA ASN A 263 7.25 16.62 28.71
C ASN A 263 6.70 17.94 29.26
N GLY A 264 5.46 18.28 28.89
CA GLY A 264 4.77 19.46 29.45
C GLY A 264 5.46 20.81 29.16
N GLY A 265 6.38 20.86 28.20
CA GLY A 265 7.09 22.07 27.78
C GLY A 265 8.54 22.18 28.28
N PHE A 266 9.11 21.12 28.86
CA PHE A 266 10.53 21.09 29.21
C PHE A 266 11.44 21.03 27.98
N GLY A 267 11.07 20.25 26.98
CA GLY A 267 11.69 20.23 25.66
C GLY A 267 10.84 21.01 24.66
N THR A 268 11.42 21.96 23.93
CA THR A 268 10.68 22.69 22.89
C THR A 268 11.55 23.00 21.69
N ALA A 269 10.94 23.00 20.50
CA ALA A 269 11.50 23.53 19.27
C ALA A 269 10.46 24.42 18.60
N THR A 270 10.90 25.46 17.89
CA THR A 270 10.00 26.41 17.21
C THR A 270 10.56 26.70 15.83
N SER A 271 9.68 26.66 14.84
CA SER A 271 9.98 27.03 13.46
C SER A 271 10.32 28.53 13.35
N SER A 272 10.99 28.91 12.28
CA SER A 272 11.22 30.30 11.88
C SER A 272 10.14 30.83 10.93
N LYS A 273 9.41 29.92 10.28
CA LYS A 273 8.33 30.20 9.34
C LYS A 273 6.97 30.28 10.04
N GLU A 274 6.23 31.34 9.71
CA GLU A 274 4.83 31.50 10.06
C GLU A 274 3.95 30.71 9.06
N VAL A 275 2.86 30.11 9.55
CA VAL A 275 1.94 29.26 8.76
C VAL A 275 0.47 29.69 8.87
N ASP A 276 0.21 30.87 9.43
CA ASP A 276 -1.12 31.43 9.67
C ASP A 276 -1.58 32.39 8.55
N ASP A 277 -1.24 32.05 7.31
CA ASP A 277 -1.45 32.87 6.11
C ASP A 277 -2.68 32.47 5.27
N ASN A 278 -3.50 31.56 5.80
CA ASN A 278 -4.69 30.97 5.17
C ASN A 278 -4.39 30.08 3.94
N HIS A 279 -3.19 29.50 3.86
CA HIS A 279 -2.86 28.41 2.94
C HIS A 279 -2.65 27.08 3.68
N TRP A 280 -2.69 25.99 2.92
CA TRP A 280 -2.36 24.68 3.44
C TRP A 280 -0.86 24.60 3.71
N HIS A 281 -0.50 24.24 4.93
CA HIS A 281 0.86 23.96 5.36
C HIS A 281 0.98 22.57 5.93
N HIS A 282 2.05 21.88 5.57
CA HIS A 282 2.39 20.58 6.14
C HIS A 282 3.34 20.82 7.31
N VAL A 283 2.88 20.52 8.53
CA VAL A 283 3.60 20.81 9.77
C VAL A 283 3.93 19.52 10.49
N VAL A 284 5.21 19.36 10.82
CA VAL A 284 5.70 18.12 11.43
C VAL A 284 6.62 18.47 12.59
N PHE A 285 6.57 17.67 13.65
CA PHE A 285 7.71 17.59 14.56
C PHE A 285 8.16 16.16 14.75
N THR A 286 9.46 16.00 15.02
CA THR A 286 10.07 14.73 15.39
C THR A 286 10.82 14.89 16.71
N TYR A 287 10.79 13.85 17.52
CA TYR A 287 11.59 13.72 18.72
C TYR A 287 12.36 12.40 18.69
N ASP A 288 13.65 12.43 19.02
CA ASP A 288 14.50 11.26 19.26
C ASP A 288 15.49 11.60 20.38
N LYS A 289 15.32 11.00 21.56
CA LYS A 289 16.14 11.30 22.74
C LYS A 289 17.64 10.99 22.53
N ASP A 290 17.97 10.13 21.56
CA ASP A 290 19.33 9.65 21.29
C ASP A 290 19.96 10.35 20.08
N ALA A 291 19.25 11.25 19.38
CA ALA A 291 19.78 11.98 18.22
C ALA A 291 20.93 12.94 18.59
N GLY A 292 20.93 13.44 19.83
CA GLY A 292 22.02 14.21 20.42
C GLY A 292 21.97 15.72 20.16
N GLY A 293 22.00 16.50 21.24
CA GLY A 293 22.05 17.96 21.18
C GLY A 293 20.77 18.54 20.56
N THR A 294 20.90 19.55 19.70
CA THR A 294 19.71 20.21 19.15
C THR A 294 18.93 19.35 18.16
N ASP A 295 19.51 18.26 17.65
CA ASP A 295 18.84 17.36 16.72
C ASP A 295 17.77 16.47 17.38
N GLU A 296 17.63 16.51 18.71
CA GLU A 296 16.69 15.69 19.49
C GLU A 296 15.24 16.08 19.23
N ILE A 297 14.92 17.37 19.13
CA ILE A 297 13.59 17.85 18.68
C ILE A 297 13.77 18.62 17.38
N LYS A 298 13.02 18.26 16.33
CA LYS A 298 12.99 18.99 15.06
C LYS A 298 11.57 19.36 14.69
N VAL A 299 11.42 20.55 14.11
CA VAL A 299 10.18 21.02 13.48
C VAL A 299 10.44 21.19 12.00
N TYR A 300 9.51 20.72 11.19
CA TYR A 300 9.52 20.85 9.74
C TYR A 300 8.26 21.59 9.30
N VAL A 301 8.43 22.47 8.32
CA VAL A 301 7.33 23.18 7.66
C VAL A 301 7.47 22.96 6.16
N ASP A 302 6.41 22.48 5.52
CA ASP A 302 6.35 22.19 4.08
C ASP A 302 7.50 21.28 3.61
N GLY A 303 7.76 20.22 4.39
CA GLY A 303 8.78 19.23 4.08
C GLY A 303 10.23 19.67 4.31
N VAL A 304 10.45 20.84 4.94
CA VAL A 304 11.78 21.41 5.19
C VAL A 304 12.01 21.60 6.68
N HIS A 305 13.18 21.17 7.18
CA HIS A 305 13.58 21.40 8.57
C HIS A 305 13.74 22.90 8.86
N ASP A 306 13.05 23.39 9.88
CA ASP A 306 12.93 24.84 10.16
C ASP A 306 13.03 25.20 11.66
N GLY A 307 13.15 24.23 12.55
CA GLY A 307 13.32 24.47 13.99
C GLY A 307 13.95 23.28 14.69
N THR A 308 14.74 23.55 15.74
CA THR A 308 15.56 22.55 16.44
C THR A 308 15.50 22.81 17.96
N GLY A 309 15.62 21.76 18.77
CA GLY A 309 15.56 21.84 20.23
C GLY A 309 16.32 20.70 20.89
N ASP A 310 16.95 20.98 22.03
CA ASP A 310 17.74 20.02 22.83
C ASP A 310 16.88 19.55 24.01
N PHE A 311 16.68 18.24 24.09
CA PHE A 311 16.00 17.56 25.17
C PHE A 311 16.29 16.04 25.18
N SER A 312 17.35 15.59 25.86
CA SER A 312 17.80 14.18 25.86
C SER A 312 17.14 13.29 26.92
N ILE A 313 15.88 13.55 27.28
CA ILE A 313 15.18 12.82 28.35
C ILE A 313 13.95 12.10 27.79
N ALA A 314 13.83 10.80 28.05
CA ALA A 314 12.66 10.02 27.65
C ALA A 314 11.33 10.71 28.06
N MET A 315 10.32 10.58 27.21
CA MET A 315 8.99 11.12 27.47
C MET A 315 8.35 10.41 28.67
N ASP A 316 7.71 11.19 29.52
CA ASP A 316 6.84 10.72 30.60
C ASP A 316 5.39 11.10 30.26
N TYR A 317 4.44 10.34 30.81
CA TYR A 317 3.01 10.47 30.54
C TYR A 317 2.23 10.45 31.85
N TYR A 318 2.66 11.27 32.82
CA TYR A 318 2.05 11.32 34.15
C TYR A 318 1.46 12.70 34.50
N PRO A 319 0.18 12.78 34.93
CA PRO A 319 -0.83 11.72 34.84
C PRO A 319 -1.08 11.31 33.37
N GLU A 320 -1.68 10.12 33.16
CA GLU A 320 -2.03 9.63 31.81
C GLU A 320 -2.78 10.73 31.03
N PRO A 321 -2.23 11.25 29.93
CA PRO A 321 -2.83 12.35 29.22
C PRO A 321 -3.92 11.87 28.27
N ARG A 322 -4.99 12.64 28.21
CA ARG A 322 -5.95 12.56 27.11
C ARG A 322 -5.34 13.09 25.81
N SER A 323 -5.57 12.40 24.70
CA SER A 323 -5.21 12.91 23.36
C SER A 323 -6.37 13.71 22.77
N ALA A 324 -6.05 14.81 22.09
CA ALA A 324 -7.01 15.59 21.33
C ALA A 324 -6.40 16.22 20.08
N ILE A 325 -7.21 16.39 19.03
CA ILE A 325 -6.90 17.24 17.88
C ILE A 325 -7.73 18.51 17.98
N GLY A 326 -7.11 19.66 17.74
CA GLY A 326 -7.76 20.98 17.70
C GLY A 326 -7.83 21.71 19.05
N ILE A 327 -7.49 21.09 20.18
CA ILE A 327 -7.46 21.78 21.48
C ILE A 327 -6.55 21.08 22.49
N ARG A 328 -6.23 21.79 23.58
CA ARG A 328 -5.78 21.19 24.84
C ARG A 328 -6.95 21.14 25.84
N THR A 329 -7.32 19.94 26.26
CA THR A 329 -8.61 19.67 26.94
C THR A 329 -8.69 20.12 28.39
N ASP A 330 -7.58 20.29 29.11
CA ASP A 330 -7.60 20.66 30.53
C ASP A 330 -8.03 22.12 30.78
N ILE A 331 -7.57 23.01 29.89
CA ILE A 331 -7.83 24.44 29.97
C ILE A 331 -8.99 24.87 29.08
N MET A 332 -9.43 24.02 28.14
CA MET A 332 -10.43 24.34 27.10
C MET A 332 -10.20 25.74 26.50
N ARG A 333 -8.93 26.04 26.23
CA ARG A 333 -8.42 27.31 25.71
C ARG A 333 -7.45 26.99 24.58
N SER A 334 -7.14 28.01 23.78
CA SER A 334 -6.22 27.85 22.65
C SER A 334 -6.74 26.86 21.60
N ALA A 335 -8.07 26.79 21.41
CA ALA A 335 -8.71 26.00 20.37
C ALA A 335 -8.27 26.45 18.98
N PHE A 336 -7.97 25.50 18.11
CA PHE A 336 -7.59 25.72 16.73
C PHE A 336 -8.73 26.37 15.96
N ARG A 337 -8.39 27.27 15.05
CA ARG A 337 -9.33 27.89 14.12
C ARG A 337 -8.86 27.63 12.71
N GLY A 338 -9.67 27.01 11.87
CA GLY A 338 -9.30 26.67 10.50
C GLY A 338 -9.54 25.20 10.21
N THR A 339 -8.81 24.65 9.24
CA THR A 339 -9.01 23.27 8.79
C THR A 339 -7.79 22.42 9.15
N ILE A 340 -8.03 21.21 9.67
CA ILE A 340 -7.00 20.19 9.94
C ILE A 340 -7.33 18.97 9.10
N ASP A 341 -6.29 18.35 8.53
CA ASP A 341 -6.37 17.19 7.66
C ASP A 341 -5.14 16.29 7.88
N GLU A 342 -5.26 15.00 7.58
CA GLU A 342 -4.17 14.02 7.53
C GLU A 342 -3.31 13.99 8.81
N VAL A 343 -3.93 13.73 9.96
CA VAL A 343 -3.19 13.65 11.23
C VAL A 343 -2.54 12.28 11.38
N ARG A 344 -1.22 12.27 11.50
CA ARG A 344 -0.41 11.05 11.59
C ARG A 344 0.50 11.08 12.78
N ILE A 345 0.57 9.97 13.51
CA ILE A 345 1.49 9.78 14.64
C ILE A 345 2.33 8.53 14.39
N SER A 346 3.64 8.64 14.58
CA SER A 346 4.56 7.50 14.57
C SER A 346 5.33 7.39 15.88
N ASP A 347 5.63 6.17 16.33
CA ASP A 347 6.46 5.89 17.51
C ASP A 347 7.98 5.94 17.23
N THR A 348 8.35 6.46 16.07
CA THR A 348 9.72 6.67 15.62
C THR A 348 9.92 8.11 15.15
N ALA A 349 11.16 8.59 15.17
CA ALA A 349 11.53 9.84 14.53
C ALA A 349 11.72 9.63 13.03
N ARG A 350 10.72 10.02 12.24
CA ARG A 350 10.76 9.97 10.77
C ARG A 350 11.89 10.86 10.28
N SER A 351 12.64 10.38 9.28
CA SER A 351 13.76 11.14 8.74
C SER A 351 13.28 12.39 7.99
N GLY A 352 14.15 13.39 7.88
CA GLY A 352 13.86 14.57 7.06
C GLY A 352 13.56 14.21 5.60
N ASP A 353 14.17 13.14 5.08
CA ASP A 353 13.90 12.65 3.71
C ASP A 353 12.52 11.99 3.59
N TRP A 354 12.05 11.28 4.63
CA TRP A 354 10.67 10.77 4.70
C TRP A 354 9.68 11.92 4.65
N ILE A 355 9.85 12.90 5.54
CA ILE A 355 8.96 14.07 5.68
C ILE A 355 8.95 14.92 4.41
N ASN A 356 10.11 15.10 3.77
CA ASN A 356 10.19 15.82 2.49
C ASN A 356 9.46 15.07 1.37
N THR A 357 9.61 13.74 1.32
CA THR A 357 8.95 12.90 0.32
C THR A 357 7.44 12.86 0.53
N SER A 358 6.96 12.76 1.78
CA SER A 358 5.55 12.92 2.16
C SER A 358 5.00 14.24 1.63
N PHE A 359 5.66 15.36 1.93
CA PHE A 359 5.23 16.67 1.44
C PHE A 359 5.19 16.75 -0.09
N ASN A 360 6.24 16.30 -0.78
CA ASN A 360 6.31 16.37 -2.24
C ASN A 360 5.18 15.57 -2.90
N ASN A 361 4.89 14.37 -2.38
CA ASN A 361 3.83 13.51 -2.89
C ASN A 361 2.44 14.09 -2.61
N GLN A 362 2.19 14.54 -1.38
CA GLN A 362 0.88 15.00 -0.93
C GLN A 362 0.52 16.40 -1.44
N ASN A 363 1.52 17.28 -1.57
CA ASN A 363 1.27 18.67 -1.96
C ASN A 363 0.90 18.81 -3.44
N ASP A 364 1.53 18.02 -4.32
CA ASP A 364 1.29 18.02 -5.75
C ASP A 364 1.50 16.60 -6.34
N PRO A 365 0.55 15.67 -6.12
CA PRO A 365 0.65 14.28 -6.58
C PRO A 365 0.90 14.18 -8.09
N SER A 366 0.31 15.10 -8.87
CA SER A 366 0.44 15.14 -10.33
C SER A 366 1.86 15.39 -10.84
N ARG A 367 2.75 15.92 -9.99
CA ARG A 367 4.18 16.12 -10.29
C ARG A 367 5.08 15.07 -9.63
N PHE A 368 4.52 14.19 -8.79
CA PHE A 368 5.26 13.15 -8.09
C PHE A 368 5.39 11.87 -8.94
N TYR A 369 4.38 11.57 -9.74
CA TYR A 369 4.38 10.45 -10.68
C TYR A 369 3.71 10.83 -11.99
N SER A 370 3.86 9.96 -12.99
CA SER A 370 3.10 10.01 -14.23
C SER A 370 2.24 8.76 -14.38
N VAL A 371 1.07 8.90 -15.01
CA VAL A 371 0.17 7.78 -15.30
C VAL A 371 0.19 7.51 -16.80
N GLY A 372 0.44 6.26 -17.16
CA GLY A 372 0.46 5.79 -18.54
C GLY A 372 -0.94 5.73 -19.17
N HIS A 373 -0.94 5.41 -20.46
CA HIS A 373 -2.18 5.09 -21.16
C HIS A 373 -2.82 3.80 -20.62
N GLU A 374 -4.14 3.73 -20.72
CA GLU A 374 -4.87 2.48 -20.45
C GLU A 374 -4.41 1.41 -21.44
N VAL A 375 -4.12 0.23 -20.90
CA VAL A 375 -3.83 -0.98 -21.67
C VAL A 375 -4.93 -1.99 -21.36
N GLU A 376 -5.63 -2.43 -22.40
CA GLU A 376 -6.54 -3.59 -22.32
C GLU A 376 -5.67 -4.85 -22.28
N GLU A 377 -5.92 -5.72 -21.31
CA GLU A 377 -5.21 -6.99 -21.18
C GLU A 377 -5.76 -7.97 -22.21
N ASP A 378 -4.85 -8.55 -22.99
CA ASP A 378 -5.22 -9.54 -23.99
C ASP A 378 -5.77 -10.79 -23.29
N PHE A 379 -7.07 -11.05 -23.44
CA PHE A 379 -7.63 -12.36 -23.14
C PHE A 379 -7.05 -13.33 -24.16
N ILE A 380 -6.29 -14.33 -23.70
CA ILE A 380 -5.88 -15.44 -24.54
C ILE A 380 -7.01 -16.47 -24.45
N PRO A 381 -7.91 -16.58 -25.45
CA PRO A 381 -8.97 -17.56 -25.37
C PRO A 381 -8.38 -18.97 -25.27
N ALA A 382 -8.71 -19.66 -24.18
CA ALA A 382 -8.53 -21.09 -24.04
C ALA A 382 -9.56 -21.88 -24.88
N THR A 383 -9.95 -21.35 -26.05
CA THR A 383 -10.71 -22.16 -26.99
C THR A 383 -9.77 -23.24 -27.46
N ASP A 384 -10.17 -24.48 -27.22
CA ASP A 384 -9.52 -25.69 -27.68
C ASP A 384 -10.58 -26.36 -28.56
N THR A 385 -10.52 -26.04 -29.85
CA THR A 385 -11.58 -26.33 -30.82
C THR A 385 -11.70 -27.84 -31.08
N ASP A 386 -10.61 -28.59 -30.97
CA ASP A 386 -10.59 -30.03 -31.20
C ASP A 386 -10.52 -30.87 -29.90
N GLY A 387 -10.34 -30.21 -28.75
CA GLY A 387 -10.46 -30.79 -27.42
C GLY A 387 -9.24 -31.61 -27.01
N ASP A 388 -8.07 -31.28 -27.54
CA ASP A 388 -6.83 -32.05 -27.37
C ASP A 388 -5.98 -31.61 -26.17
N GLY A 389 -6.39 -30.53 -25.50
CA GLY A 389 -5.76 -29.98 -24.31
C GLY A 389 -4.77 -28.84 -24.59
N VAL A 390 -4.57 -28.44 -25.85
CA VAL A 390 -3.79 -27.26 -26.24
C VAL A 390 -4.74 -26.16 -26.72
N PRO A 391 -4.75 -24.97 -26.09
CA PRO A 391 -5.49 -23.83 -26.63
C PRO A 391 -5.14 -23.51 -28.09
N ASP A 392 -6.14 -23.21 -28.93
CA ASP A 392 -6.05 -22.93 -30.37
C ASP A 392 -4.94 -21.92 -30.73
N VAL A 393 -4.65 -20.98 -29.82
CA VAL A 393 -3.60 -19.96 -29.98
C VAL A 393 -2.18 -20.51 -29.90
N TRP A 394 -2.01 -21.66 -29.25
CA TRP A 394 -0.75 -22.38 -29.06
C TRP A 394 -0.72 -23.69 -29.85
N ASP A 395 -1.85 -24.02 -30.48
CA ASP A 395 -2.02 -25.21 -31.27
C ASP A 395 -1.54 -24.98 -32.72
N MET A 396 -0.48 -25.71 -33.10
CA MET A 396 0.01 -25.70 -34.48
C MET A 396 -0.86 -26.55 -35.43
N ASP A 397 -1.74 -27.42 -34.92
CA ASP A 397 -2.66 -28.28 -35.66
C ASP A 397 -4.03 -28.44 -34.98
N ASN A 398 -4.87 -27.44 -35.24
CA ASN A 398 -6.28 -27.30 -34.83
C ASN A 398 -7.27 -28.33 -35.40
N SER A 399 -6.79 -29.50 -35.81
CA SER A 399 -7.58 -30.59 -36.39
C SER A 399 -7.24 -31.97 -35.83
N THR A 400 -6.56 -32.03 -34.69
CA THR A 400 -6.11 -33.26 -34.06
C THR A 400 -7.31 -34.11 -33.63
N SER A 401 -7.48 -35.26 -34.27
CA SER A 401 -8.65 -36.13 -34.00
C SER A 401 -8.57 -36.85 -32.65
N THR A 402 -9.73 -37.14 -32.06
CA THR A 402 -9.85 -37.86 -30.78
C THR A 402 -9.11 -39.20 -30.81
N GLY A 403 -8.11 -39.38 -29.93
CA GLY A 403 -7.29 -40.60 -29.82
C GLY A 403 -5.79 -40.44 -30.15
N TYR A 404 -5.36 -39.22 -30.45
CA TYR A 404 -3.95 -38.84 -30.64
C TYR A 404 -3.36 -38.36 -29.31
N TRP A 405 -2.04 -38.51 -29.12
CA TRP A 405 -1.29 -37.81 -28.08
C TRP A 405 -0.76 -36.52 -28.68
N THR A 406 -1.10 -35.39 -28.07
CA THR A 406 -0.62 -34.08 -28.48
C THR A 406 0.68 -33.74 -27.78
N ASP A 407 1.64 -33.19 -28.51
CA ASP A 407 2.84 -32.59 -27.91
C ASP A 407 2.54 -31.17 -27.36
N PRO A 408 3.48 -30.54 -26.62
CA PRO A 408 3.26 -29.18 -26.09
C PRO A 408 3.09 -28.09 -27.15
N GLN A 409 3.19 -28.42 -28.45
CA GLN A 409 2.97 -27.51 -29.57
C GLN A 409 1.63 -27.77 -30.31
N GLY A 410 0.77 -28.64 -29.79
CA GLY A 410 -0.52 -28.94 -30.45
C GLY A 410 -0.45 -30.01 -31.54
N ILE A 411 0.70 -30.66 -31.75
CA ILE A 411 0.82 -31.63 -32.85
C ILE A 411 0.42 -33.02 -32.36
N GLY A 412 -0.72 -33.51 -32.84
CA GLY A 412 -1.20 -34.86 -32.58
C GLY A 412 -0.34 -35.96 -33.21
N ARG A 413 -0.02 -37.00 -32.43
CA ARG A 413 0.50 -38.29 -32.93
C ARG A 413 -0.34 -39.47 -32.46
N MET A 414 -0.79 -40.30 -33.41
CA MET A 414 -1.61 -41.46 -33.07
C MET A 414 -0.79 -42.52 -32.34
N TRP A 415 -1.28 -42.97 -31.17
CA TRP A 415 -0.56 -43.95 -30.37
C TRP A 415 -0.51 -45.31 -31.09
N GLY A 416 0.70 -45.73 -31.46
CA GLY A 416 0.91 -47.00 -32.15
C GLY A 416 0.84 -46.94 -33.67
N ASP A 417 0.72 -45.76 -34.28
CA ASP A 417 1.05 -45.54 -35.69
C ASP A 417 2.56 -45.37 -35.82
N MET A 418 3.24 -46.42 -36.30
CA MET A 418 4.70 -46.43 -36.35
C MET A 418 5.24 -45.97 -37.70
N ASN A 419 4.39 -45.86 -38.71
CA ASN A 419 4.77 -45.51 -40.06
C ASN A 419 4.34 -44.08 -40.43
N GLY A 420 3.52 -43.43 -39.61
CA GLY A 420 3.04 -42.06 -39.78
C GLY A 420 1.97 -41.91 -40.87
N ASP A 421 1.26 -42.99 -41.23
CA ASP A 421 0.25 -42.99 -42.29
C ASP A 421 -1.18 -42.63 -41.82
N GLY A 422 -1.34 -42.40 -40.51
CA GLY A 422 -2.60 -42.04 -39.88
C GLY A 422 -3.57 -43.20 -39.72
N LYS A 423 -3.13 -44.46 -39.85
CA LYS A 423 -3.99 -45.66 -39.70
C LYS A 423 -3.34 -46.70 -38.79
N LEU A 424 -4.09 -47.22 -37.81
CA LEU A 424 -3.67 -48.38 -37.03
C LEU A 424 -3.88 -49.66 -37.82
N THR A 425 -2.82 -50.19 -38.40
CA THR A 425 -2.85 -51.41 -39.20
C THR A 425 -1.96 -52.50 -38.59
N SER A 426 -2.01 -53.69 -39.19
CA SER A 426 -1.08 -54.76 -38.85
C SER A 426 0.37 -54.41 -39.21
N VAL A 427 0.61 -53.43 -40.08
CA VAL A 427 1.95 -52.94 -40.42
C VAL A 427 2.58 -52.25 -39.20
N ASP A 428 1.81 -51.46 -38.48
CA ASP A 428 2.29 -50.71 -37.31
C ASP A 428 2.62 -51.66 -36.16
N ALA A 429 1.73 -52.61 -35.88
CA ALA A 429 1.97 -53.68 -34.92
C ALA A 429 3.24 -54.50 -35.28
N LEU A 430 3.47 -54.73 -36.57
CA LEU A 430 4.66 -55.42 -37.05
C LEU A 430 5.93 -54.56 -36.87
N MET A 431 5.87 -53.25 -37.07
CA MET A 431 6.99 -52.34 -36.83
C MET A 431 7.35 -52.25 -35.35
N ILE A 432 6.37 -52.17 -34.44
CA ILE A 432 6.61 -52.28 -32.98
C ILE A 432 7.30 -53.60 -32.65
N LEU A 433 6.79 -54.71 -33.19
CA LEU A 433 7.36 -56.03 -32.92
C LEU A 433 8.78 -56.15 -33.46
N GLN A 434 9.05 -55.63 -34.66
CA GLN A 434 10.38 -55.61 -35.29
C GLN A 434 11.36 -54.76 -34.49
N ALA A 435 10.92 -53.62 -33.97
CA ALA A 435 11.75 -52.75 -33.14
C ALA A 435 12.04 -53.38 -31.77
N ALA A 436 11.06 -54.00 -31.15
CA ALA A 436 11.22 -54.71 -29.87
C ALA A 436 12.23 -55.87 -29.95
N VAL A 437 12.40 -56.47 -31.13
CA VAL A 437 13.43 -57.50 -31.39
C VAL A 437 14.71 -56.94 -32.03
N GLY A 438 14.86 -55.61 -32.10
CA GLY A 438 16.06 -54.93 -32.58
C GLY A 438 16.31 -55.04 -34.09
N LYS A 439 15.28 -55.37 -34.89
CA LYS A 439 15.39 -55.49 -36.35
C LYS A 439 15.30 -54.15 -37.07
N ILE A 440 14.65 -53.17 -36.46
CA ILE A 440 14.55 -51.80 -36.96
C ILE A 440 14.72 -50.84 -35.78
N SER A 441 15.19 -49.64 -36.06
CA SER A 441 15.06 -48.48 -35.16
C SER A 441 13.75 -47.76 -35.49
N LEU A 442 13.00 -47.38 -34.46
CA LEU A 442 11.83 -46.51 -34.58
C LEU A 442 12.23 -45.05 -34.42
#